data_AF-A0A2A4NIA5-F1
#
_entry.id   AF-A0A2A4NIA5-F1
#
_cell.length_a   1.000
_cell.length_b   1.000
_cell.length_c   1.000
_cell.angle_alpha   90.00
_cell.angle_beta   90.00
_cell.angle_gamma   90.00
#
_symmetry.space_group_name_H-M   'P 1'
#
loop_
_entity.id
_entity.type
_entity.pdbx_description
1 polymer ?
#
loop_
_entity_poly.entity_id
_entity_poly.type
_entity_poly.pdbx_seq_one_letter_code
_entity_poly.pdbx_strand_id
1 'polypeptide(L)'
;MLASGAAYASNGEDHGSMVSDRMSTSGFILENGLAIPAFNAEKGRLLFGSKGCVVCHSVNGIGGEDAPEFSADVMEHPMNAFDFAANMWRGAPAMIMMQEDELGEQIELSGDDLAAIIAFVHDEEEQKLFSKADIPDEILEIMEGGED
;
A
#
# COMPACT_ATOMS: atom_id res chain seq x y z
N MET A 1 6.27 -26.32 54.58
CA MET A 1 5.68 -27.21 53.56
C MET A 1 5.16 -26.31 52.45
N LEU A 2 5.92 -26.22 51.34
CA LEU A 2 5.50 -26.58 49.96
C LEU A 2 4.48 -25.59 49.37
N ALA A 3 4.59 -25.01 48.18
CA ALA A 3 5.60 -24.95 47.12
C ALA A 3 5.11 -23.88 46.11
N SER A 4 6.04 -23.33 45.32
CA SER A 4 5.82 -22.44 44.18
C SER A 4 4.75 -22.91 43.20
N GLY A 5 4.09 -21.95 42.55
CA GLY A 5 3.35 -22.16 41.31
C GLY A 5 3.68 -21.03 40.33
N ALA A 6 4.71 -21.21 39.53
CA ALA A 6 5.01 -20.35 38.39
C ALA A 6 3.89 -20.48 37.36
N ALA A 7 3.33 -19.34 36.92
CA ALA A 7 2.48 -19.31 35.75
C ALA A 7 3.34 -19.62 34.52
N TYR A 8 3.00 -20.71 33.83
CA TYR A 8 3.59 -21.08 32.55
C TYR A 8 3.21 -20.01 31.51
N ALA A 9 4.20 -19.31 30.97
CA ALA A 9 4.05 -18.59 29.71
C ALA A 9 3.88 -19.65 28.60
N SER A 10 2.73 -19.66 27.93
CA SER A 10 2.56 -20.41 26.70
C SER A 10 3.26 -19.65 25.57
N ASN A 11 4.48 -20.07 25.23
CA ASN A 11 5.06 -19.79 23.93
C ASN A 11 4.31 -20.64 22.88
N GLY A 12 3.16 -20.15 22.43
CA GLY A 12 2.50 -20.65 21.23
C GLY A 12 2.86 -19.73 20.08
N GLU A 13 3.84 -20.11 19.27
CA GLU A 13 4.10 -19.45 17.99
C GLU A 13 2.88 -19.72 17.09
N ASP A 14 2.15 -18.66 16.70
CA ASP A 14 0.94 -18.76 15.88
C ASP A 14 1.32 -19.13 14.43
N HIS A 15 1.38 -20.42 14.16
CA HIS A 15 1.63 -20.96 12.83
C HIS A 15 0.56 -20.56 11.80
N GLY A 16 -0.66 -20.19 12.22
CA GLY A 16 -1.73 -19.76 11.32
C GLY A 16 -1.46 -18.38 10.73
N SER A 17 -1.05 -17.43 11.57
CA SER A 17 -0.60 -16.09 11.15
C SER A 17 0.58 -16.19 10.17
N MET A 18 1.60 -17.01 10.46
CA MET A 18 2.76 -17.17 9.59
C MET A 18 2.46 -17.73 8.19
N VAL A 19 1.42 -18.57 8.06
CA VAL A 19 1.02 -19.12 6.75
C VAL A 19 0.26 -18.06 5.96
N SER A 20 -0.63 -17.31 6.61
CA SER A 20 -1.34 -16.18 5.99
C SER A 20 -0.36 -15.11 5.48
N ASP A 21 0.65 -14.77 6.28
CA ASP A 21 1.70 -13.80 5.93
C ASP A 21 2.54 -14.25 4.74
N ARG A 22 2.92 -15.52 4.72
CA ARG A 22 3.67 -16.12 3.60
C ARG A 22 2.85 -16.18 2.31
N MET A 23 1.55 -16.45 2.42
CA MET A 23 0.63 -16.45 1.27
C MET A 23 0.44 -15.03 0.73
N SER A 24 0.38 -14.02 1.62
CA SER A 24 0.34 -12.61 1.24
C SER A 24 1.59 -12.20 0.46
N THR A 25 2.78 -12.53 0.98
CA THR A 25 4.06 -12.05 0.44
C THR A 25 4.58 -12.78 -0.80
N SER A 26 4.06 -13.98 -1.12
CA SER A 26 4.54 -14.79 -2.26
C SER A 26 3.54 -14.92 -3.41
N GLY A 27 2.29 -14.48 -3.22
CA GLY A 27 1.21 -14.74 -4.17
C GLY A 27 0.84 -16.22 -4.24
N PHE A 28 -0.23 -16.54 -4.96
CA PHE A 28 -0.69 -17.93 -5.14
C PHE A 28 -1.56 -18.10 -6.38
N ILE A 29 -1.70 -19.35 -6.82
CA ILE A 29 -2.58 -19.73 -7.92
C ILE A 29 -3.81 -20.45 -7.36
N LEU A 30 -4.99 -19.97 -7.74
CA LEU A 30 -6.26 -20.62 -7.42
C LEU A 30 -6.43 -21.90 -8.27
N GLU A 31 -7.26 -22.85 -7.79
CA GLU A 31 -7.50 -24.12 -8.50
C GLU A 31 -8.02 -23.93 -9.94
N ASN A 32 -8.69 -22.81 -10.22
CA ASN A 32 -9.19 -22.46 -11.55
C ASN A 32 -8.14 -21.80 -12.46
N GLY A 33 -6.87 -21.72 -12.02
CA GLY A 33 -5.76 -21.17 -12.78
C GLY A 33 -5.60 -19.65 -12.71
N LEU A 34 -6.42 -18.95 -11.90
CA LEU A 34 -6.23 -17.52 -11.66
C LEU A 34 -5.03 -17.29 -10.75
N ALA A 35 -4.15 -16.37 -11.15
CA ALA A 35 -3.05 -15.91 -10.34
C ALA A 35 -3.48 -14.74 -9.45
N ILE A 36 -3.17 -14.84 -8.17
CA ILE A 36 -3.24 -13.74 -7.21
C ILE A 36 -1.80 -13.30 -6.94
N PRO A 37 -1.44 -12.07 -7.34
CA PRO A 37 -0.11 -11.51 -7.06
C PRO A 37 0.21 -11.44 -5.57
N ALA A 38 1.49 -11.26 -5.27
CA ALA A 38 1.95 -11.00 -3.91
C ALA A 38 1.54 -9.59 -3.44
N PHE A 39 0.97 -9.51 -2.25
CA PHE A 39 0.69 -8.29 -1.52
C PHE A 39 1.92 -7.91 -0.68
N ASN A 40 2.99 -7.48 -1.37
CA ASN A 40 4.23 -7.03 -0.73
C ASN A 40 4.13 -5.53 -0.43
N ALA A 41 3.90 -5.18 0.84
CA ALA A 41 3.75 -3.79 1.30
C ALA A 41 5.04 -2.97 1.15
N GLU A 42 6.22 -3.55 1.40
CA GLU A 42 7.51 -2.86 1.20
C GLU A 42 7.70 -2.44 -0.26
N LYS A 43 7.40 -3.35 -1.21
CA LYS A 43 7.38 -3.02 -2.64
C LYS A 43 6.36 -1.91 -2.93
N GLY A 44 5.18 -2.01 -2.32
CA GLY A 44 4.11 -1.02 -2.47
C GLY A 44 4.50 0.38 -2.02
N ARG A 45 5.22 0.50 -0.89
CA ARG A 45 5.73 1.76 -0.35
C ARG A 45 6.64 2.47 -1.34
N LEU A 46 7.60 1.74 -1.91
CA LEU A 46 8.51 2.28 -2.91
C LEU A 46 7.78 2.67 -4.21
N LEU A 47 6.85 1.82 -4.67
CA LEU A 47 6.04 2.11 -5.86
C LEU A 47 5.15 3.34 -5.68
N PHE A 48 4.57 3.53 -4.50
CA PHE A 48 3.70 4.69 -4.23
C PHE A 48 4.45 6.01 -4.42
N GLY A 49 5.70 6.09 -3.97
CA GLY A 49 6.59 7.21 -4.23
C GLY A 49 7.02 7.28 -5.69
N SER A 50 7.61 6.20 -6.22
CA SER A 50 8.29 6.24 -7.52
C SER A 50 7.37 6.26 -8.74
N LYS A 51 6.12 5.81 -8.61
CA LYS A 51 5.12 5.87 -9.71
C LYS A 51 4.42 7.22 -9.79
N GLY A 52 4.65 8.12 -8.83
CA GLY A 52 3.99 9.43 -8.77
C GLY A 52 2.62 9.42 -8.08
N CYS A 53 2.21 8.32 -7.43
CA CYS A 53 0.96 8.32 -6.66
C CYS A 53 0.97 9.35 -5.53
N VAL A 54 2.13 9.53 -4.90
CA VAL A 54 2.38 10.49 -3.81
C VAL A 54 2.20 11.96 -4.22
N VAL A 55 2.22 12.27 -5.52
CA VAL A 55 2.05 13.65 -6.01
C VAL A 55 0.67 14.19 -5.66
N CYS A 56 -0.38 13.38 -5.79
CA CYS A 56 -1.75 13.79 -5.49
C CYS A 56 -2.31 13.18 -4.20
N HIS A 57 -1.84 11.99 -3.81
CA HIS A 57 -2.32 11.27 -2.63
C HIS A 57 -1.32 11.34 -1.49
N SER A 58 -1.80 11.45 -0.25
CA SER A 58 -0.97 11.43 0.95
C SER A 58 -1.10 10.14 1.76
N VAL A 59 -0.05 9.82 2.51
CA VAL A 59 0.00 8.81 3.58
C VAL A 59 0.68 9.44 4.79
N ASN A 60 0.02 9.43 5.94
CA ASN A 60 0.47 10.04 7.20
C ASN A 60 0.94 11.51 7.01
N GLY A 61 0.22 12.27 6.19
CA GLY A 61 0.56 13.66 5.86
C GLY A 61 1.77 13.85 4.94
N ILE A 62 2.26 12.78 4.29
CA ILE A 62 3.32 12.85 3.28
C ILE A 62 2.71 12.60 1.90
N GLY A 63 2.72 13.62 1.05
CA GLY A 63 2.16 13.59 -0.30
C GLY A 63 1.32 14.83 -0.59
N GLY A 64 0.58 14.78 -1.71
CA GLY A 64 -0.40 15.81 -2.08
C GLY A 64 -1.72 15.71 -1.32
N GLU A 65 -2.54 16.74 -1.47
CA GLU A 65 -3.88 16.86 -0.87
C GLU A 65 -5.01 16.92 -1.91
N ASP A 66 -4.68 16.81 -3.21
CA ASP A 66 -5.65 16.89 -4.31
C ASP A 66 -6.54 15.65 -4.45
N ALA A 67 -6.15 14.55 -3.81
CA ALA A 67 -6.87 13.29 -3.82
C ALA A 67 -7.00 12.69 -2.40
N PRO A 68 -7.92 11.71 -2.19
CA PRO A 68 -8.13 11.12 -0.86
C PRO A 68 -6.85 10.54 -0.25
N GLU A 69 -6.66 10.81 1.04
CA GLU A 69 -5.57 10.26 1.85
C GLU A 69 -5.72 8.73 2.04
N PHE A 70 -4.59 8.03 2.13
CA PHE A 70 -4.50 6.57 2.28
C PHE A 70 -3.92 6.11 3.63
N SER A 71 -3.97 6.95 4.66
CA SER A 71 -3.55 6.57 6.01
C SER A 71 -4.45 5.47 6.57
N ALA A 72 -3.86 4.44 7.17
CA ALA A 72 -4.58 3.25 7.62
C ALA A 72 -5.66 3.56 8.68
N ASP A 73 -5.52 4.65 9.44
CA ASP A 73 -6.48 5.08 10.45
C ASP A 73 -7.79 5.65 9.88
N VAL A 74 -7.79 6.06 8.61
CA VAL A 74 -8.99 6.58 7.91
C VAL A 74 -9.64 5.55 6.97
N MET A 75 -9.02 4.38 6.79
CA MET A 75 -9.49 3.35 5.85
C MET A 75 -10.33 2.26 6.56
N GLU A 76 -11.26 1.66 5.81
CA GLU A 76 -12.13 0.60 6.34
C GLU A 76 -11.38 -0.74 6.44
N HIS A 77 -11.51 -1.41 7.59
CA HIS A 77 -10.94 -2.74 7.81
C HIS A 77 -12.02 -3.78 8.17
N PRO A 78 -12.04 -4.97 7.51
CA PRO A 78 -11.14 -5.40 6.43
C PRO A 78 -11.49 -4.74 5.08
N MET A 79 -10.49 -4.46 4.25
CA MET A 79 -10.71 -4.02 2.87
C MET A 79 -10.75 -5.21 1.89
N ASN A 80 -11.61 -5.09 0.89
CA ASN A 80 -11.57 -5.92 -0.32
C ASN A 80 -10.74 -5.25 -1.43
N ALA A 81 -9.66 -5.89 -1.87
CA ALA A 81 -8.77 -5.41 -2.93
C ALA A 81 -9.50 -5.16 -4.27
N PHE A 82 -10.57 -5.90 -4.57
CA PHE A 82 -11.37 -5.66 -5.78
C PHE A 82 -12.23 -4.41 -5.66
N ASP A 83 -12.71 -4.07 -4.46
CA ASP A 83 -13.45 -2.83 -4.23
C ASP A 83 -12.52 -1.62 -4.32
N PHE A 84 -11.26 -1.75 -3.87
CA PHE A 84 -10.22 -0.75 -4.11
C PHE A 84 -10.02 -0.48 -5.61
N ALA A 85 -9.79 -1.55 -6.39
CA ALA A 85 -9.61 -1.44 -7.83
C ALA A 85 -10.85 -0.87 -8.53
N ALA A 86 -12.06 -1.24 -8.10
CA ALA A 86 -13.31 -0.69 -8.64
C ALA A 86 -13.48 0.81 -8.32
N ASN A 87 -13.04 1.25 -7.14
CA ASN A 87 -13.06 2.67 -6.77
C ASN A 87 -12.01 3.46 -7.57
N MET A 88 -10.79 2.94 -7.75
CA MET A 88 -9.81 3.52 -8.68
C MET A 88 -10.38 3.65 -10.09
N TRP A 89 -11.01 2.59 -10.62
CA TRP A 89 -11.61 2.61 -11.95
C TRP A 89 -12.68 3.71 -12.09
N ARG A 90 -13.48 3.94 -11.04
CA ARG A 90 -14.49 5.00 -11.02
C ARG A 90 -13.86 6.40 -11.03
N GLY A 91 -12.72 6.56 -10.36
CA GLY A 91 -11.94 7.80 -10.33
C GLY A 91 -11.03 8.02 -11.55
N ALA A 92 -10.84 7.00 -12.39
CA ALA A 92 -9.85 7.01 -13.47
C ALA A 92 -9.93 8.23 -14.41
N PRO A 93 -11.10 8.72 -14.85
CA PRO A 93 -11.15 9.90 -15.72
C PRO A 93 -10.54 11.17 -15.09
N ALA A 94 -10.73 11.37 -13.78
CA ALA A 94 -10.14 12.50 -13.07
C ALA A 94 -8.65 12.27 -12.80
N MET A 95 -8.27 11.05 -12.39
CA MET A 95 -6.86 10.71 -12.15
C MET A 95 -6.03 10.86 -13.43
N ILE A 96 -6.49 10.36 -14.58
CA ILE A 96 -5.76 10.46 -15.85
C ILE A 96 -5.56 11.93 -16.24
N MET A 97 -6.59 12.77 -16.08
CA MET A 97 -6.47 14.19 -16.38
C MET A 97 -5.40 14.88 -15.51
N MET A 98 -5.40 14.61 -14.20
CA MET A 98 -4.40 15.16 -13.28
C MET A 98 -3.00 14.58 -13.54
N GLN A 99 -2.89 13.28 -13.88
CA GLN A 99 -1.61 12.66 -14.22
C GLN A 99 -0.99 13.27 -15.48
N GLU A 100 -1.79 13.54 -16.52
CA GLU A 100 -1.30 14.23 -17.71
C GLU A 100 -0.88 15.68 -17.43
N ASP A 101 -1.52 16.36 -16.47
CA ASP A 101 -1.19 17.74 -16.09
C ASP A 101 0.08 17.82 -15.22
N GLU A 102 0.16 17.00 -14.17
CA GLU A 102 1.23 17.01 -13.17
C GLU A 102 2.46 16.18 -13.57
N LEU A 103 2.23 15.03 -14.22
CA LEU A 103 3.29 14.07 -14.57
C LEU A 103 3.60 14.06 -16.08
N GLY A 104 2.72 14.63 -16.91
CA GLY A 104 2.87 14.63 -18.37
C GLY A 104 2.49 13.31 -19.06
N GLU A 105 2.08 12.29 -18.30
CA GLU A 105 1.62 11.00 -18.80
C GLU A 105 0.76 10.25 -17.78
N GLN A 106 -0.08 9.34 -18.27
CA GLN A 106 -0.79 8.38 -17.42
C GLN A 106 0.17 7.39 -16.73
N ILE A 107 -0.06 7.14 -15.43
CA ILE A 107 0.66 6.10 -14.67
C ILE A 107 0.24 4.72 -15.14
N GLU A 108 1.22 3.92 -15.58
CA GLU A 108 1.03 2.51 -15.93
C GLU A 108 1.31 1.58 -14.73
N LEU A 109 0.32 0.73 -14.42
CA LEU A 109 0.38 -0.26 -13.34
C LEU A 109 0.13 -1.68 -13.87
N SER A 110 1.03 -2.60 -13.53
CA SER A 110 0.76 -4.03 -13.69
C SER A 110 -0.10 -4.58 -12.53
N GLY A 111 -0.59 -5.81 -12.67
CA GLY A 111 -1.30 -6.48 -11.56
C GLY A 111 -0.43 -6.66 -10.30
N ASP A 112 0.87 -6.89 -10.48
CA ASP A 112 1.83 -7.01 -9.37
C ASP A 112 2.15 -5.66 -8.71
N ASP A 113 2.03 -4.56 -9.46
CA ASP A 113 2.20 -3.22 -8.90
C ASP A 113 0.97 -2.84 -8.09
N LEU A 114 -0.22 -3.08 -8.65
CA LEU A 114 -1.47 -2.79 -7.98
C LEU A 114 -1.62 -3.59 -6.67
N ALA A 115 -1.29 -4.89 -6.67
CA ALA A 115 -1.35 -5.70 -5.45
C ALA A 115 -0.39 -5.21 -4.37
N ALA A 116 0.84 -4.83 -4.74
CA ALA A 116 1.81 -4.27 -3.82
C ALA A 116 1.35 -2.92 -3.24
N ILE A 117 0.84 -2.01 -4.08
CA ILE A 117 0.31 -0.71 -3.65
C ILE A 117 -0.89 -0.91 -2.71
N ILE A 118 -1.83 -1.81 -3.04
CA ILE A 118 -2.97 -2.12 -2.16
C ILE A 118 -2.49 -2.62 -0.79
N ALA A 119 -1.46 -3.47 -0.78
CA ALA A 119 -0.86 -3.94 0.47
C ALA A 119 -0.32 -2.77 1.30
N PHE A 120 0.47 -1.89 0.68
CA PHE A 120 1.05 -0.74 1.37
C PHE A 120 0.01 0.22 1.94
N VAL A 121 -1.00 0.60 1.16
CA VAL A 121 -2.04 1.53 1.65
C VAL A 121 -2.95 0.92 2.72
N HIS A 122 -2.77 -0.36 3.07
CA HIS A 122 -3.47 -1.03 4.18
C HIS A 122 -2.56 -1.55 5.29
N ASP A 123 -1.26 -1.27 5.21
CA ASP A 123 -0.29 -1.77 6.18
C ASP A 123 0.17 -0.62 7.07
N GLU A 124 -0.44 -0.50 8.25
CA GLU A 124 -0.13 0.57 9.22
C GLU A 124 1.35 0.58 9.61
N GLU A 125 1.99 -0.59 9.72
CA GLU A 125 3.39 -0.69 10.12
C GLU A 125 4.32 -0.23 8.99
N GLU A 126 4.04 -0.61 7.75
CA GLU A 126 4.81 -0.16 6.60
C GLU A 126 4.58 1.33 6.30
N GLN A 127 3.36 1.84 6.51
CA GLN A 127 3.07 3.27 6.38
C GLN A 127 3.87 4.14 7.37
N LYS A 128 4.21 3.64 8.56
CA LYS A 128 5.10 4.33 9.51
C LYS A 128 6.53 4.47 8.97
N LEU A 129 6.92 3.64 8.01
CA LEU A 129 8.24 3.67 7.37
C LEU A 129 8.27 4.60 6.16
N PHE A 130 7.12 5.02 5.63
CA PHE A 130 7.07 5.91 4.47
C PHE A 130 7.57 7.31 4.82
N SER A 131 8.49 7.81 3.99
CA SER A 131 9.09 9.13 4.18
C SER A 131 9.46 9.76 2.84
N LYS A 132 9.84 11.05 2.86
CA LYS A 132 10.41 11.72 1.67
C LYS A 132 11.63 10.99 1.08
N ALA A 133 12.33 10.16 1.85
CA ALA A 133 13.46 9.37 1.35
C ALA A 133 13.04 8.23 0.39
N ASP A 134 11.76 7.84 0.40
CA ASP A 134 11.20 6.84 -0.51
C ASP A 134 10.67 7.47 -1.82
N ILE A 135 10.77 8.80 -1.97
CA ILE A 135 10.31 9.55 -3.13
C ILE A 135 11.53 9.94 -3.98
N PRO A 136 11.61 9.53 -5.27
CA PRO A 136 12.69 9.95 -6.16
C PRO A 136 12.76 11.47 -6.34
N ASP A 137 13.97 12.00 -6.54
CA ASP A 137 14.20 13.45 -6.72
C ASP A 137 13.33 14.06 -7.82
N GLU A 138 13.14 13.36 -8.94
CA GLU A 138 12.28 13.79 -10.05
C GLU A 138 10.80 13.97 -9.65
N ILE A 139 10.30 13.14 -8.73
CA ILE A 139 8.94 13.27 -8.19
C ILE A 139 8.87 14.38 -7.13
N LEU A 140 9.91 14.54 -6.32
CA LEU A 140 10.00 15.64 -5.35
C LEU A 140 10.00 17.00 -6.06
N GLU A 141 10.72 17.13 -7.18
CA GLU A 141 10.74 18.35 -8.00
C GLU A 141 9.35 18.71 -8.54
N ILE A 142 8.55 17.71 -8.96
CA ILE A 142 7.14 17.93 -9.37
C ILE A 142 6.31 18.45 -8.19
N MET A 143 6.41 17.78 -7.03
CA MET A 143 5.65 18.15 -5.82
C MET A 143 5.99 19.56 -5.30
N GLU A 144 7.24 20.02 -5.48
CA GLU A 144 7.70 21.36 -5.07
C GLU A 144 7.45 22.42 -6.17
N GLY A 145 7.29 22.01 -7.43
CA GLY A 145 7.15 22.88 -8.60
C GLY A 145 5.74 23.39 -8.89
N GLY A 146 4.71 22.86 -8.21
CA GLY A 146 3.30 23.23 -8.40
C GLY A 146 2.84 24.51 -7.69
N GLU A 147 3.73 25.30 -7.08
CA GLU A 147 3.40 26.48 -6.26
C GLU A 147 3.37 27.84 -7.01
N ASP A 148 3.26 27.87 -8.35
CA ASP A 148 3.24 29.13 -9.14
C ASP A 148 1.83 29.70 -9.48
#